data_AF-A0A1V5LWJ5-F1
#
_entry.id   AF-A0A1V5LWJ5-F1
#
_cell.length_a   1.000
_cell.length_b   1.000
_cell.length_c   1.000
_cell.angle_alpha   90.00
_cell.angle_beta   90.00
_cell.angle_gamma   90.00
#
_symmetry.space_group_name_H-M   'P 1'
#
loop_
_entity.id
_entity.type
_entity.pdbx_description
1 polymer ?
#
loop_
_entity_poly.entity_id
_entity_poly.type
_entity_poly.pdbx_seq_one_letter_code
_entity_poly.pdbx_strand_id
1 'polypeptide(L)'
;MHYVTESNYGQQVSIFGADSAQIAALIDPLVNQVCRVNINSQCQRGPDTFPFTGRKDSAEGTLSVSDALRVFTIRTLVAAKQTDENKRIITEIVREHQSTFLSTDFLL
;
A
#
# COMPACT_ATOMS: atom_id res chain seq x y z
N MET A 1 10.77 -25.18 -7.17
CA MET A 1 9.70 -24.22 -7.48
C MET A 1 8.34 -24.85 -7.75
N HIS A 2 8.26 -26.04 -8.37
CA HIS A 2 7.00 -26.74 -8.71
C HIS A 2 5.94 -26.73 -7.60
N TYR A 3 6.33 -27.04 -6.36
CA TYR A 3 5.45 -27.04 -5.20
C TYR A 3 4.72 -25.71 -4.95
N VAL A 4 5.41 -24.58 -5.16
CA VAL A 4 4.84 -23.24 -4.94
C VAL A 4 3.95 -22.83 -6.12
N THR A 5 4.33 -23.20 -7.34
CA THR A 5 3.55 -22.89 -8.55
C THR A 5 2.23 -23.64 -8.57
N GLU A 6 2.21 -24.91 -8.17
CA GLU A 6 1.01 -25.76 -8.14
C GLU A 6 0.13 -25.54 -6.92
N SER A 7 0.63 -24.84 -5.90
CA SER A 7 -0.17 -24.48 -4.74
C SER A 7 -1.33 -23.55 -5.14
N ASN A 8 -2.54 -23.87 -4.69
CA ASN A 8 -3.71 -22.99 -4.78
C ASN A 8 -3.59 -21.75 -3.86
N TYR A 9 -2.65 -21.77 -2.91
CA TYR A 9 -2.42 -20.70 -1.95
C TYR A 9 -1.16 -19.89 -2.28
N GLY A 10 -1.23 -18.59 -2.03
CA GLY A 10 -0.21 -17.61 -2.42
C GLY A 10 -0.07 -16.47 -1.40
N GLN A 11 -0.17 -16.77 -0.11
CA GLN A 11 -0.13 -15.73 0.92
C GLN A 11 1.31 -15.32 1.27
N GLN A 12 2.11 -16.22 1.83
CA GLN A 12 3.48 -15.93 2.26
C GLN A 12 4.42 -17.11 2.05
N VAL A 13 5.71 -16.82 1.94
CA VAL A 13 6.81 -17.79 2.01
C VAL A 13 7.92 -17.24 2.89
N SER A 14 8.74 -18.12 3.47
CA SER A 14 9.94 -17.75 4.22
C SER A 14 11.16 -18.46 3.64
N ILE A 15 12.26 -17.73 3.46
CA ILE A 15 13.55 -18.24 3.00
C ILE A 15 14.54 -18.11 4.16
N PHE A 16 15.21 -19.20 4.51
CA PHE A 16 16.24 -19.21 5.55
C PHE A 16 17.60 -19.54 4.93
N GLY A 17 18.60 -18.70 5.18
CA GLY A 17 19.92 -18.85 4.59
C GLY A 17 20.84 -17.66 4.86
N ALA A 18 22.11 -17.81 4.48
CA ALA A 18 23.14 -16.79 4.65
C ALA A 18 23.77 -16.32 3.32
N ASP A 19 23.60 -17.07 2.23
CA ASP A 19 24.12 -16.71 0.91
C ASP A 19 23.13 -15.81 0.17
N SER A 20 23.51 -14.55 -0.04
CA SER A 20 22.67 -13.55 -0.69
C SER A 20 22.38 -13.85 -2.16
N ALA A 21 23.31 -14.48 -2.89
CA ALA A 21 23.10 -14.80 -4.30
C ALA A 21 22.05 -15.92 -4.46
N GLN A 22 22.11 -16.94 -3.59
CA GLN A 22 21.12 -18.00 -3.57
C GLN A 22 19.74 -17.50 -3.12
N ILE A 23 19.69 -16.63 -2.10
CA ILE A 23 18.45 -16.03 -1.63
C ILE A 23 17.81 -15.18 -2.74
N ALA A 24 18.58 -14.35 -3.44
CA ALA A 24 18.09 -13.53 -4.54
C ALA A 24 17.48 -14.38 -5.67
N ALA A 25 18.18 -15.45 -6.08
CA ALA A 25 17.70 -16.37 -7.11
C ALA A 25 16.38 -17.07 -6.76
N LEU A 26 16.07 -17.21 -5.45
CA LEU A 26 14.79 -17.73 -4.97
C LEU A 26 13.70 -16.66 -4.92
N ILE A 27 14.05 -15.42 -4.56
CA ILE A 27 13.09 -14.31 -4.44
C ILE A 27 12.43 -14.00 -5.79
N ASP A 28 13.22 -13.88 -6.86
CA ASP A 28 12.75 -13.45 -8.18
C ASP A 28 11.52 -14.22 -8.71
N PRO A 29 11.48 -15.56 -8.66
CA PRO A 29 10.28 -16.29 -9.06
C PRO A 29 9.20 -16.32 -7.97
N LEU A 30 9.54 -16.22 -6.68
CA LEU A 30 8.59 -16.30 -5.57
C LEU A 30 7.68 -15.07 -5.45
N VAL A 31 8.18 -13.87 -5.75
CA VAL A 31 7.37 -12.63 -5.69
C VAL A 31 6.18 -12.62 -6.67
N ASN A 32 6.25 -13.45 -7.71
CA ASN A 32 5.16 -13.65 -8.66
C ASN A 32 4.11 -14.66 -8.17
N GLN A 33 4.44 -15.47 -7.15
CA GLN A 33 3.59 -16.56 -6.66
C GLN A 33 2.94 -16.25 -5.32
N VAL A 34 3.59 -15.44 -4.48
CA VAL A 34 3.09 -15.05 -3.15
C VAL A 34 3.07 -13.53 -2.98
N CYS A 35 2.36 -13.06 -1.96
CA CYS A 35 2.30 -11.62 -1.63
C CYS A 35 3.38 -11.15 -0.66
N ARG A 36 4.02 -12.07 0.06
CA ARG A 36 5.09 -11.72 1.00
C ARG A 36 6.17 -12.79 1.03
N VAL A 37 7.42 -12.35 0.88
CA VAL A 37 8.62 -13.19 1.04
C VAL A 37 9.34 -12.71 2.29
N ASN A 38 9.42 -13.57 3.31
CA ASN A 38 10.16 -13.31 4.54
C ASN A 38 11.57 -13.90 4.43
N ILE A 39 12.58 -13.21 4.95
CA ILE A 39 13.97 -13.70 4.97
C ILE A 39 14.38 -13.89 6.43
N ASN A 40 14.89 -15.08 6.76
CA ASN A 40 15.36 -15.45 8.10
C ASN A 40 14.34 -15.14 9.23
N SER A 41 13.06 -15.27 8.89
CA SER A 41 11.93 -14.99 9.78
C SER A 41 10.76 -15.87 9.38
N GLN A 42 9.97 -16.31 10.35
CA GLN A 42 8.77 -17.10 10.10
C GLN A 42 7.68 -16.24 9.45
N CYS A 43 6.83 -16.85 8.61
CA CYS A 43 5.61 -16.21 8.12
C CYS A 43 4.77 -15.72 9.29
N GLN A 44 4.40 -14.44 9.28
CA GLN A 44 3.67 -13.82 10.36
C GLN A 44 2.68 -12.78 9.80
N ARG A 45 1.64 -12.47 10.57
CA ARG A 45 0.65 -11.46 10.18
C ARG A 45 1.21 -10.04 10.26
N GLY A 46 1.97 -9.77 11.31
CA GLY A 46 2.45 -8.42 11.60
C GLY A 46 3.77 -8.03 10.90
N PRO A 47 4.18 -6.76 11.08
CA PRO A 47 3.38 -5.68 11.68
C PRO A 47 2.22 -5.24 10.75
N ASP A 48 1.08 -4.85 11.33
CA ASP A 48 -0.15 -4.47 10.58
C ASP A 48 0.01 -3.18 9.74
N THR A 49 1.17 -2.53 9.85
CA THR A 49 1.61 -1.43 8.97
C THR A 49 2.03 -1.92 7.59
N PHE A 50 2.38 -3.20 7.43
CA PHE A 50 2.72 -3.76 6.13
C PHE A 50 1.50 -4.38 5.44
N PRO A 51 1.45 -4.32 4.10
CA PRO A 51 0.37 -4.95 3.36
C PRO A 51 0.25 -6.44 3.64
N PHE A 52 -0.93 -6.85 4.07
CA PHE A 52 -1.31 -8.23 4.25
C PHE A 52 -2.30 -8.60 3.16
N THR A 53 -1.76 -9.05 2.04
CA THR A 53 -2.51 -9.45 0.86
C THR A 53 -2.21 -10.91 0.52
N GLY A 54 -2.96 -11.50 -0.39
CA GLY A 54 -2.70 -12.83 -0.90
C GLY A 54 -2.83 -12.89 -2.41
N ARG A 55 -2.30 -13.93 -3.02
CA ARG A 55 -2.55 -14.29 -4.42
C ARG A 55 -3.36 -15.59 -4.47
N LYS A 56 -3.91 -15.89 -5.65
CA LYS A 56 -4.65 -17.15 -5.89
C LYS A 56 -5.85 -17.22 -4.94
N ASP A 57 -6.12 -18.39 -4.36
CA ASP A 57 -7.24 -18.59 -3.44
C ASP A 57 -6.99 -17.98 -2.04
N SER A 58 -5.96 -17.14 -1.87
CA SER A 58 -5.62 -16.48 -0.60
C SER A 58 -6.17 -15.05 -0.47
N ALA A 59 -7.37 -14.80 -1.00
CA ALA A 59 -8.03 -13.50 -0.99
C ALA A 59 -7.25 -12.41 -1.74
N GLU A 60 -7.04 -12.66 -3.04
CA GLU A 60 -6.44 -11.72 -3.99
C GLU A 60 -7.07 -10.33 -3.90
N GLY A 61 -6.21 -9.31 -3.71
CA GLY A 61 -6.64 -7.92 -3.61
C GLY A 61 -7.06 -7.46 -2.20
N THR A 62 -6.90 -8.26 -1.15
CA THR A 62 -7.06 -7.76 0.24
C THR A 62 -5.97 -6.72 0.53
N LEU A 63 -6.35 -5.54 1.01
CA LEU A 63 -5.47 -4.37 1.14
C LEU A 63 -5.00 -4.16 2.58
N SER A 64 -3.83 -3.54 2.74
CA SER A 64 -3.39 -2.96 4.02
C SER A 64 -4.37 -1.90 4.52
N VAL A 65 -4.35 -1.52 5.80
CA VAL A 65 -5.19 -0.41 6.30
C VAL A 65 -4.93 0.88 5.52
N SER A 66 -3.67 1.21 5.23
CA SER A 66 -3.29 2.40 4.47
C SER A 66 -3.74 2.33 3.01
N ASP A 67 -3.59 1.17 2.36
CA ASP A 67 -4.03 0.98 0.98
C ASP A 67 -5.56 0.93 0.88
N ALA A 68 -6.22 0.33 1.88
CA ALA A 68 -7.68 0.35 2.02
C ALA A 68 -8.17 1.79 2.16
N LEU A 69 -7.56 2.62 3.00
CA LEU A 69 -7.88 4.05 3.05
C LEU A 69 -7.69 4.72 1.69
N ARG A 70 -6.66 4.37 0.92
CA ARG A 70 -6.42 4.96 -0.41
C ARG A 70 -7.44 4.53 -1.47
N VAL A 71 -7.86 3.26 -1.43
CA VAL A 71 -8.79 2.66 -2.41
C VAL A 71 -10.25 2.95 -2.07
N PHE A 72 -10.60 3.01 -0.78
CA PHE A 72 -11.96 3.30 -0.31
C PHE A 72 -12.22 4.78 -0.03
N THR A 73 -11.20 5.65 -0.06
CA THR A 73 -11.41 7.11 0.00
C THR A 73 -11.54 7.68 -1.40
N ILE A 74 -12.74 8.13 -1.75
CA ILE A 74 -12.93 8.99 -2.93
C ILE A 74 -12.36 10.37 -2.58
N ARG A 75 -11.39 10.85 -3.35
CA ARG A 75 -10.84 12.20 -3.18
C ARG A 75 -11.93 13.24 -3.45
N THR A 76 -12.28 14.03 -2.45
CA THR A 76 -13.17 15.20 -2.61
C THR A 76 -12.37 16.35 -3.21
N LEU A 77 -12.86 16.93 -4.31
CA LEU A 77 -12.30 18.13 -4.92
C LEU A 77 -13.14 19.34 -4.51
N VAL A 78 -12.50 20.38 -3.98
CA VAL A 78 -13.13 21.70 -3.82
C VAL A 78 -12.72 22.55 -5.03
N ALA A 79 -13.71 23.07 -5.76
CA ALA A 79 -13.48 23.84 -6.98
C ALA A 79 -14.30 25.13 -6.98
N ALA A 80 -13.75 26.18 -7.56
CA ALA A 80 -14.42 27.47 -7.76
C ALA A 80 -14.06 28.06 -9.13
N LYS A 81 -14.94 28.91 -9.69
CA LYS A 81 -14.63 29.65 -10.92
C LYS A 81 -13.50 30.65 -10.66
N GLN A 82 -12.64 30.88 -11.65
CA GLN A 82 -11.53 31.83 -11.52
C GLN A 82 -12.03 33.29 -11.58
N THR A 83 -12.50 33.80 -10.43
CA THR A 83 -12.87 35.21 -10.23
C THR A 83 -12.07 35.78 -9.05
N ASP A 84 -11.91 37.11 -8.99
CA ASP A 84 -11.17 37.75 -7.90
C ASP A 84 -11.88 37.63 -6.54
N GLU A 85 -13.18 37.42 -6.54
CA GLU A 85 -13.96 37.11 -5.34
C GLU A 85 -13.64 35.70 -4.82
N ASN A 86 -13.72 34.68 -5.68
CA ASN A 86 -13.43 33.30 -5.29
C ASN A 86 -11.97 33.13 -4.87
N LYS A 87 -11.03 33.84 -5.52
CA LYS A 87 -9.63 33.86 -5.08
C LYS A 87 -9.48 34.41 -3.67
N ARG A 88 -10.19 35.49 -3.32
CA ARG A 88 -10.15 36.07 -1.96
C ARG A 88 -10.68 35.08 -0.94
N ILE A 89 -11.84 34.46 -1.20
CA ILE A 89 -12.46 33.46 -0.32
C ILE A 89 -11.49 32.30 -0.04
N ILE A 90 -10.93 31.69 -1.10
CA ILE A 90 -10.01 30.56 -0.94
C ILE A 90 -8.74 30.99 -0.18
N THR A 91 -8.20 32.18 -0.50
CA THR A 91 -6.99 32.69 0.15
C THR A 91 -7.20 32.92 1.65
N GLU A 92 -8.34 33.46 2.05
CA GLU A 92 -8.69 33.69 3.45
C GLU A 92 -8.85 32.36 4.21
N ILE A 93 -9.55 31.39 3.63
CA ILE A 93 -9.71 30.05 4.23
C ILE A 93 -8.35 29.39 4.50
N VAL A 94 -7.42 29.51 3.55
CA VAL A 94 -6.07 28.94 3.68
C VAL A 94 -5.25 29.70 4.72
N ARG A 95 -5.21 31.04 4.64
CA ARG A 95 -4.40 31.89 5.53
C ARG A 95 -4.83 31.85 7.00
N GLU A 96 -6.13 31.88 7.23
CA GLU A 96 -6.71 31.91 8.58
C GLU A 96 -6.96 30.49 9.12
N HIS A 97 -6.48 29.46 8.42
CA HIS A 97 -6.65 28.05 8.76
C HIS A 97 -8.09 27.64 9.09
N GLN A 98 -9.07 28.21 8.37
CA GLN A 98 -10.50 28.04 8.68
C GLN A 98 -11.05 26.66 8.32
N SER A 99 -10.34 25.87 7.51
CA SER A 99 -10.75 24.53 7.10
C SER A 99 -9.60 23.55 7.26
N THR A 100 -9.74 22.55 8.12
CA THR A 100 -8.74 21.49 8.24
C THR A 100 -8.43 20.82 6.89
N PHE A 101 -9.42 20.68 6.00
CA PHE A 101 -9.27 20.06 4.67
C PHE A 101 -8.48 20.93 3.68
N LEU A 102 -8.77 22.23 3.59
CA LEU A 102 -8.08 23.14 2.66
C LEU A 102 -6.76 23.69 3.21
N SER A 103 -6.62 23.69 4.54
CA SER A 103 -5.44 24.19 5.25
C SER A 103 -4.45 23.08 5.60
N THR A 104 -4.66 21.84 5.14
CA THR A 104 -3.61 20.82 5.21
C THR A 104 -2.59 21.15 4.13
N ASP A 105 -1.39 21.58 4.53
CA ASP A 105 -0.24 21.69 3.63
C ASP A 105 0.04 20.30 3.05
N PHE A 106 -0.49 20.02 1.87
CA PHE A 106 -0.02 18.90 1.06
C PHE A 106 1.37 19.27 0.55
N LEU A 107 2.39 19.05 1.38
CA LEU A 107 3.75 18.83 0.92
C LEU A 107 3.72 17.59 0.02
N LEU A 108 3.74 17.82 -1.29
CA LEU A 108 4.01 16.80 -2.31
C LEU A 108 5.47 16.33 -2.21
#